data_AF-A0A6M0ACD6-F1
#
_entry.id   AF-A0A6M0ACD6-F1
#
_cell.length_a   1.000
_cell.length_b   1.000
_cell.length_c   1.000
_cell.angle_alpha   90.00
_cell.angle_beta   90.00
_cell.angle_gamma   90.00
#
_symmetry.space_group_name_H-M   'P 1'
#
loop_
_entity.id
_entity.type
_entity.pdbx_description
1 polymer ?
#
loop_
_entity_poly.entity_id
_entity_poly.type
_entity_poly.pdbx_seq_one_letter_code
_entity_poly.pdbx_strand_id
1 'polypeptide(L)'
;MDKTITYLTTADLDSTRAIVLAQASGLTYDAFDKQNPAECLEVSPPDGYDFVDYWTGVDAIFNKYKTVECYGLVFRSQQSPYTYIFAFRGTSSTEDIIDNFGVNHTKFLPYQEDVVVPSDLRVESGFYHIYSNSDGNTPSMQNQVFALVDKYQASEKPIDTLYITGHSLGSTLSTFFTLDMALSRPDIKSASYNYASPRVGNQAFVEFYQQQAPQQNPETRTIRIQNVYDKVPCVPFKREGYQHLPYAYLVSFYRDNLMGKFDVIDNHHRKNYKTVFNCALESESGFCERTFDYDQGKTMKSVKPDPSTVCTYW
;
A
#
# COMPACT_ATOMS: atom_id res chain seq x y z
N MET A 1 22.52 -8.05 3.10
CA MET A 1 21.80 -7.12 2.19
C MET A 1 21.19 -7.93 1.06
N ASP A 2 19.91 -7.72 0.78
CA ASP A 2 19.25 -8.33 -0.37
C ASP A 2 19.69 -7.59 -1.64
N LYS A 3 20.47 -8.25 -2.50
CA LYS A 3 21.05 -7.61 -3.69
C LYS A 3 20.01 -7.27 -4.77
N THR A 4 18.76 -7.67 -4.58
CA THR A 4 17.64 -7.43 -5.49
C THR A 4 16.91 -6.11 -5.24
N ILE A 5 17.21 -5.42 -4.12
CA ILE A 5 16.55 -4.17 -3.75
C ILE A 5 17.41 -2.97 -4.15
N THR A 6 16.78 -2.03 -4.85
CA THR A 6 17.32 -0.70 -5.14
C THR A 6 16.77 0.29 -4.11
N TYR A 7 17.66 0.81 -3.27
CA TYR A 7 17.30 1.84 -2.29
C TYR A 7 17.38 3.23 -2.92
N LEU A 8 16.26 3.93 -2.89
CA LEU A 8 16.07 5.26 -3.47
C LEU A 8 16.44 6.35 -2.46
N THR A 9 16.74 7.53 -3.00
CA THR A 9 16.94 8.79 -2.27
C THR A 9 15.75 9.72 -2.48
N THR A 10 15.73 10.85 -1.77
CA THR A 10 14.69 11.88 -1.98
C THR A 10 14.69 12.46 -3.39
N ALA A 11 15.85 12.47 -4.08
CA ALA A 11 15.96 12.93 -5.46
C ALA A 11 15.24 12.02 -6.47
N ASP A 12 14.95 10.77 -6.09
CA ASP A 12 14.24 9.79 -6.92
C ASP A 12 12.71 9.85 -6.72
N LEU A 13 12.22 10.70 -5.80
CA LEU A 13 10.82 10.77 -5.43
C LEU A 13 10.14 12.04 -5.97
N ASP A 14 8.89 11.88 -6.41
CA ASP A 14 7.96 12.99 -6.53
C ASP A 14 7.41 13.30 -5.12
N SER A 15 8.01 14.26 -4.44
CA SER A 15 7.67 14.63 -3.06
C SER A 15 6.20 15.02 -2.89
N THR A 16 5.64 15.76 -3.85
CA THR A 16 4.23 16.18 -3.81
C THR A 16 3.31 14.98 -3.88
N ARG A 17 3.59 14.06 -4.81
CA ARG A 17 2.85 12.79 -4.93
C ARG A 17 3.00 11.94 -3.69
N ALA A 18 4.20 11.83 -3.15
CA ALA A 18 4.44 11.02 -1.97
C ALA A 18 3.62 11.54 -0.77
N ILE A 19 3.65 12.85 -0.51
CA ILE A 19 2.89 13.46 0.59
C ILE A 19 1.38 13.23 0.43
N VAL A 20 0.82 13.48 -0.76
CA VAL A 20 -0.63 13.32 -0.98
C VAL A 20 -1.05 11.85 -0.86
N LEU A 21 -0.23 10.91 -1.34
CA LEU A 21 -0.53 9.48 -1.23
C LEU A 21 -0.35 8.92 0.18
N ALA A 22 0.58 9.47 0.98
CA ALA A 22 0.68 9.17 2.40
C ALA A 22 -0.58 9.63 3.14
N GLN A 23 -1.06 10.85 2.85
CA GLN A 23 -2.31 11.36 3.43
C GLN A 23 -3.54 10.56 3.01
N ALA A 24 -3.70 10.28 1.71
CA ALA A 24 -4.83 9.52 1.19
C ALA A 24 -4.89 8.11 1.80
N SER A 25 -3.76 7.41 1.90
CA SER A 25 -3.68 6.11 2.60
C SER A 25 -3.97 6.20 4.10
N GLY A 26 -3.77 7.37 4.71
CA GLY A 26 -4.13 7.63 6.10
C GLY A 26 -5.64 7.77 6.29
N LEU A 27 -6.29 8.53 5.41
CA LEU A 27 -7.71 8.84 5.45
C LEU A 27 -8.61 7.61 5.29
N THR A 28 -8.13 6.56 4.59
CA THR A 28 -8.89 5.30 4.48
C THR A 28 -9.16 4.64 5.83
N TYR A 29 -8.30 4.86 6.83
CA TYR A 29 -8.53 4.34 8.19
C TYR A 29 -9.58 5.17 8.94
N ASP A 30 -9.61 6.48 8.68
CA ASP A 30 -10.52 7.40 9.36
C ASP A 30 -11.95 7.26 8.80
N ALA A 31 -12.08 6.79 7.54
CA ALA A 31 -13.35 6.46 6.90
C ALA A 31 -14.00 5.16 7.41
N PHE A 32 -13.29 4.31 8.15
CA PHE A 32 -13.81 3.01 8.59
C PHE A 32 -14.63 3.14 9.88
N ASP A 33 -15.93 2.88 9.79
CA ASP A 33 -16.82 2.81 10.95
C ASP A 33 -17.00 1.36 11.43
N LYS A 34 -16.58 1.07 12.66
CA LYS A 34 -16.76 -0.26 13.27
C LYS A 34 -18.23 -0.60 13.53
N GLN A 35 -19.12 0.39 13.64
CA GLN A 35 -20.55 0.18 13.88
C GLN A 35 -21.28 -0.14 12.58
N ASN A 36 -20.84 0.45 11.47
CA ASN A 36 -21.39 0.25 10.13
C ASN A 36 -20.27 -0.13 9.14
N PRO A 37 -19.63 -1.30 9.30
CA PRO A 37 -18.40 -1.62 8.58
C PRO A 37 -18.55 -1.60 7.06
N ALA A 38 -19.74 -1.93 6.53
CA ALA A 38 -20.01 -1.98 5.09
C ALA A 38 -20.14 -0.59 4.42
N GLU A 39 -20.10 0.50 5.19
CA GLU A 39 -20.18 1.87 4.68
C GLU A 39 -18.89 2.64 5.00
N CYS A 40 -18.42 3.46 4.06
CA CYS A 40 -17.33 4.39 4.31
C CYS A 40 -17.89 5.73 4.79
N LEU A 41 -17.37 6.25 5.90
CA LEU A 41 -17.61 7.62 6.32
C LEU A 41 -16.97 8.59 5.33
N GLU A 42 -17.64 9.73 5.09
CA GLU A 42 -17.04 10.83 4.35
C GLU A 42 -15.87 11.42 5.14
N VAL A 43 -14.80 11.77 4.43
CA VAL A 43 -13.57 12.33 5.00
C VAL A 43 -13.20 13.60 4.28
N SER A 44 -12.53 14.53 4.99
CA SER A 44 -11.93 15.69 4.34
C SER A 44 -10.82 15.24 3.39
N PRO A 45 -10.95 15.49 2.07
CA PRO A 45 -9.96 15.04 1.10
C PRO A 45 -8.63 15.80 1.23
N PRO A 46 -7.55 15.31 0.62
CA PRO A 46 -6.32 16.09 0.49
C PRO A 46 -6.54 17.41 -0.26
N ASP A 47 -5.72 18.41 0.01
CA ASP A 47 -5.82 19.73 -0.63
C ASP A 47 -5.77 19.60 -2.17
N GLY A 48 -6.70 20.26 -2.85
CA GLY A 48 -6.82 20.22 -4.31
C GLY A 48 -7.54 18.98 -4.86
N TYR A 49 -8.09 18.11 -3.99
CA TYR A 49 -8.88 16.95 -4.37
C TYR A 49 -10.29 17.00 -3.77
N ASP A 50 -11.23 16.35 -4.46
CA ASP A 50 -12.55 16.04 -3.95
C ASP A 50 -12.61 14.56 -3.54
N PHE A 51 -13.31 14.21 -2.46
CA PHE A 51 -13.77 12.85 -2.20
C PHE A 51 -14.94 12.56 -3.15
N VAL A 52 -14.86 11.50 -3.96
CA VAL A 52 -15.84 11.28 -5.03
C VAL A 52 -16.54 9.93 -4.99
N ASP A 53 -15.95 8.92 -4.33
CA ASP A 53 -16.52 7.58 -4.23
C ASP A 53 -15.72 6.72 -3.25
N TYR A 54 -16.21 5.51 -3.00
CA TYR A 54 -15.51 4.51 -2.21
C TYR A 54 -15.84 3.10 -2.70
N TRP A 55 -15.14 2.11 -2.18
CA TRP A 55 -15.50 0.71 -2.40
C TRP A 55 -15.38 -0.11 -1.13
N THR A 56 -15.98 -1.29 -1.18
CA THR A 56 -15.96 -2.25 -0.10
C THR A 56 -15.12 -3.48 -0.47
N GLY A 57 -14.96 -4.38 0.48
CA GLY A 57 -14.34 -5.68 0.28
C GLY A 57 -14.84 -6.66 1.32
N VAL A 58 -14.77 -7.95 1.00
CA VAL A 58 -15.15 -9.00 1.92
C VAL A 58 -13.93 -9.36 2.76
N ASP A 59 -13.93 -8.93 4.02
CA ASP A 59 -12.96 -9.41 4.99
C ASP A 59 -13.33 -10.84 5.39
N ALA A 60 -12.57 -11.81 4.88
CA ALA A 60 -12.74 -13.22 5.18
C ALA A 60 -11.61 -13.77 6.08
N ILE A 61 -10.75 -12.90 6.62
CA ILE A 61 -9.47 -13.32 7.19
C ILE A 61 -9.29 -12.85 8.62
N PHE A 62 -9.65 -11.59 8.90
CA PHE A 62 -9.50 -11.02 10.23
C PHE A 62 -10.77 -11.16 11.07
N ASN A 63 -11.84 -11.73 10.48
CA ASN A 63 -13.09 -11.99 11.16
C ASN A 63 -13.58 -13.43 10.89
N LYS A 64 -13.98 -14.13 11.96
CA LYS A 64 -14.58 -15.48 11.89
C LYS A 64 -15.86 -15.49 11.05
N TYR A 65 -16.55 -14.35 10.97
CA TYR A 65 -17.68 -14.12 10.08
C TYR A 65 -17.20 -13.24 8.92
N LYS A 66 -17.38 -13.69 7.67
CA LYS A 66 -17.07 -12.86 6.50
C LYS A 66 -17.86 -11.56 6.60
N THR A 67 -17.19 -10.42 6.72
CA THR A 67 -17.83 -9.11 6.83
C THR A 67 -17.47 -8.24 5.64
N VAL A 68 -18.47 -7.59 5.07
CA VAL A 68 -18.23 -6.53 4.09
C VAL A 68 -17.76 -5.31 4.85
N GLU A 69 -16.61 -4.77 4.45
CA GLU A 69 -16.01 -3.59 5.08
C GLU A 69 -15.68 -2.50 4.05
N CYS A 70 -15.68 -1.25 4.47
CA CYS A 70 -15.08 -0.13 3.76
C CYS A 70 -13.59 -0.41 3.55
N TYR A 71 -13.14 -0.48 2.30
CA TYR A 71 -11.77 -0.88 1.97
C TYR A 71 -11.01 0.14 1.13
N GLY A 72 -11.66 1.16 0.59
CA GLY A 72 -10.91 2.23 -0.03
C GLY A 72 -11.75 3.40 -0.49
N LEU A 73 -11.04 4.47 -0.81
CA LEU A 73 -11.59 5.78 -1.11
C LEU A 73 -11.05 6.22 -2.48
N VAL A 74 -11.91 6.95 -3.20
CA VAL A 74 -11.54 7.62 -4.45
C VAL A 74 -11.48 9.13 -4.20
N PHE A 75 -10.33 9.70 -4.53
CA PHE A 75 -10.17 11.15 -4.62
C PHE A 75 -9.93 11.56 -6.07
N ARG A 76 -10.41 12.73 -6.48
CA ARG A 76 -10.17 13.30 -7.82
C ARG A 76 -9.66 14.72 -7.70
N SER A 77 -8.64 15.09 -8.45
CA SER A 77 -8.18 16.48 -8.52
C SER A 77 -9.32 17.41 -8.95
N GLN A 78 -9.32 18.63 -8.42
CA GLN A 78 -10.34 19.63 -8.71
C GLN A 78 -10.23 20.21 -10.13
N GLN A 79 -9.02 20.17 -10.70
CA GLN A 79 -8.70 20.75 -12.01
C GLN A 79 -8.26 19.66 -13.00
N SER A 80 -8.55 19.92 -14.28
CA SER A 80 -8.12 19.12 -15.42
C SER A 80 -6.67 19.47 -15.82
N PRO A 81 -5.84 18.52 -16.29
CA PRO A 81 -6.12 17.08 -16.46
C PRO A 81 -6.40 16.38 -15.12
N TYR A 82 -7.40 15.49 -15.10
CA TYR A 82 -7.89 14.91 -13.84
C TYR A 82 -7.01 13.76 -13.37
N THR A 83 -6.41 13.95 -12.20
CA THR A 83 -5.73 12.89 -11.47
C THR A 83 -6.69 12.25 -10.47
N TYR A 84 -6.79 10.92 -10.52
CA TYR A 84 -7.54 10.15 -9.54
C TYR A 84 -6.58 9.48 -8.55
N ILE A 85 -6.97 9.37 -7.29
CA ILE A 85 -6.26 8.59 -6.27
C ILE A 85 -7.19 7.48 -5.80
N PHE A 86 -6.75 6.23 -5.99
CA PHE A 86 -7.40 5.06 -5.42
C PHE A 86 -6.56 4.63 -4.20
N ALA A 87 -7.08 4.93 -3.01
CA ALA A 87 -6.41 4.65 -1.74
C ALA A 87 -7.04 3.43 -1.06
N PHE A 88 -6.23 2.43 -0.75
CA PHE A 88 -6.63 1.16 -0.14
C PHE A 88 -6.36 1.19 1.36
N ARG A 89 -7.39 0.86 2.15
CA ARG A 89 -7.30 0.70 3.60
C ARG A 89 -6.49 -0.54 3.94
N GLY A 90 -5.61 -0.41 4.94
CA GLY A 90 -5.03 -1.57 5.61
C GLY A 90 -5.93 -2.08 6.74
N THR A 91 -5.34 -2.68 7.76
CA THR A 91 -6.04 -3.11 8.97
C THR A 91 -5.49 -2.40 10.20
N SER A 92 -6.32 -2.22 11.23
CA SER A 92 -5.85 -1.78 12.56
C SER A 92 -5.19 -2.91 13.35
N SER A 93 -5.40 -4.16 12.97
CA SER A 93 -4.86 -5.34 13.64
C SER A 93 -3.50 -5.74 13.05
N THR A 94 -2.50 -4.90 13.30
CA THR A 94 -1.16 -5.05 12.70
C THR A 94 -0.46 -6.34 13.16
N GLU A 95 -0.69 -6.77 14.39
CA GLU A 95 -0.13 -8.00 14.95
C GLU A 95 -0.72 -9.25 14.27
N ASP A 96 -2.03 -9.22 13.96
CA ASP A 96 -2.68 -10.30 13.21
C ASP A 96 -2.04 -10.50 11.82
N ILE A 97 -1.45 -9.47 11.22
CA ILE A 97 -0.72 -9.64 9.96
C ILE A 97 0.53 -10.51 10.13
N ILE A 98 1.25 -10.33 11.24
CA ILE A 98 2.48 -11.07 11.51
C ILE A 98 2.17 -12.53 11.84
N ASP A 99 1.08 -12.76 12.59
CA ASP A 99 0.73 -14.09 13.09
C ASP A 99 -0.01 -14.95 12.06
N ASN A 100 -0.87 -14.35 11.21
CA ASN A 100 -1.83 -15.10 10.41
C ASN A 100 -1.46 -15.25 8.91
N PHE A 101 -0.48 -14.50 8.38
CA PHE A 101 -0.10 -14.59 6.97
C PHE A 101 1.28 -15.21 6.77
N GLY A 102 1.40 -16.06 5.76
CA GLY A 102 2.70 -16.44 5.20
C GLY A 102 2.86 -17.88 4.73
N VAL A 103 1.89 -18.77 4.94
CA VAL A 103 2.08 -20.17 4.54
C VAL A 103 1.49 -20.48 3.15
N ASN A 104 0.39 -19.83 2.78
CA ASN A 104 -0.40 -20.25 1.63
C ASN A 104 -0.24 -19.34 0.42
N HIS A 105 0.06 -19.96 -0.71
CA HIS A 105 0.21 -19.31 -2.00
C HIS A 105 -1.02 -19.57 -2.86
N THR A 106 -1.46 -18.59 -3.64
CA THR A 106 -2.51 -18.76 -4.65
C THR A 106 -2.09 -18.13 -5.99
N LYS A 107 -2.84 -18.44 -7.05
CA LYS A 107 -2.64 -17.86 -8.38
C LYS A 107 -3.31 -16.48 -8.42
N PHE A 108 -2.60 -15.49 -8.96
CA PHE A 108 -3.21 -14.21 -9.33
C PHE A 108 -3.98 -14.37 -10.65
N LEU A 109 -5.23 -13.91 -10.66
CA LEU A 109 -6.10 -13.83 -11.83
C LEU A 109 -6.35 -12.34 -12.15
N PRO A 110 -5.95 -11.86 -13.34
CA PRO A 110 -6.27 -10.51 -13.79
C PRO A 110 -7.79 -10.33 -13.96
N TYR A 111 -8.25 -9.08 -13.90
CA TYR A 111 -9.63 -8.72 -14.18
C TYR A 111 -10.02 -9.03 -15.63
N GLN A 112 -9.11 -8.78 -16.57
CA GLN A 112 -9.27 -9.13 -17.98
C GLN A 112 -8.98 -10.63 -18.19
N GLU A 113 -10.03 -11.44 -18.36
CA GLU A 113 -9.97 -12.92 -18.31
C GLU A 113 -9.06 -13.57 -19.36
N ASP A 114 -8.84 -12.93 -20.51
CA ASP A 114 -7.99 -13.43 -21.59
C ASP A 114 -6.49 -13.16 -21.38
N VAL A 115 -6.11 -12.40 -20.33
CA VAL A 115 -4.71 -12.15 -20.00
C VAL A 115 -4.07 -13.35 -19.30
N VAL A 116 -3.01 -13.88 -19.90
CA VAL A 116 -2.24 -15.00 -19.36
C VAL A 116 -1.09 -14.49 -18.48
N VAL A 117 -1.03 -14.99 -17.25
CA VAL A 117 0.09 -14.79 -16.33
C VAL A 117 0.98 -16.04 -16.24
N PRO A 118 2.27 -15.92 -15.88
CA PRO A 118 3.16 -17.07 -15.73
C PRO A 118 2.59 -18.16 -14.79
N SER A 119 2.76 -19.42 -15.18
CA SER A 119 2.14 -20.56 -14.48
C SER A 119 2.65 -20.78 -13.04
N ASP A 120 3.84 -20.28 -12.74
CA ASP A 120 4.53 -20.33 -11.46
C ASP A 120 4.37 -19.04 -10.63
N LEU A 121 3.75 -18.00 -11.19
CA LEU A 121 3.43 -16.77 -10.45
C LEU A 121 2.46 -17.07 -9.31
N ARG A 122 2.88 -16.74 -8.09
CA ARG A 122 2.07 -16.92 -6.88
C ARG A 122 2.09 -15.69 -6.01
N VAL A 123 0.95 -15.44 -5.36
CA VAL A 123 0.73 -14.36 -4.40
C VAL A 123 0.24 -14.94 -3.07
N GLU A 124 0.36 -14.17 -1.99
CA GLU A 124 -0.14 -14.58 -0.67
C GLU A 124 -1.67 -14.73 -0.75
N SER A 125 -2.15 -15.91 -0.35
CA SER A 125 -3.55 -16.30 -0.57
C SER A 125 -4.54 -15.45 0.20
N GLY A 126 -4.21 -15.07 1.43
CA GLY A 126 -5.09 -14.27 2.26
C GLY A 126 -5.30 -12.87 1.67
N PHE A 127 -4.22 -12.15 1.43
CA PHE A 127 -4.27 -10.83 0.80
C PHE A 127 -5.04 -10.89 -0.52
N TYR A 128 -4.80 -11.91 -1.35
CA TYR A 128 -5.47 -12.03 -2.64
C TYR A 128 -6.96 -12.37 -2.50
N HIS A 129 -7.37 -13.14 -1.50
CA HIS A 129 -8.79 -13.43 -1.25
C HIS A 129 -9.59 -12.19 -0.88
N ILE A 130 -9.01 -11.23 -0.14
CA ILE A 130 -9.68 -9.93 0.14
C ILE A 130 -9.90 -9.16 -1.17
N TYR A 131 -8.94 -9.22 -2.09
CA TYR A 131 -9.03 -8.55 -3.39
C TYR A 131 -10.04 -9.22 -4.34
N SER A 132 -10.06 -10.55 -4.40
CA SER A 132 -10.73 -11.30 -5.47
C SER A 132 -12.08 -11.92 -5.10
N ASN A 133 -12.39 -12.14 -3.81
CA ASN A 133 -13.61 -12.86 -3.44
C ASN A 133 -14.85 -11.96 -3.37
N SER A 134 -15.99 -12.51 -3.78
CA SER A 134 -17.34 -12.02 -3.45
C SER A 134 -17.96 -12.85 -2.33
N ASP A 135 -18.96 -12.31 -1.63
CA ASP A 135 -19.82 -13.09 -0.72
C ASP A 135 -21.13 -13.58 -1.40
N GLY A 136 -21.31 -13.27 -2.68
CA GLY A 136 -22.50 -13.58 -3.49
C GLY A 136 -23.51 -12.43 -3.57
N ASN A 137 -23.49 -11.49 -2.62
CA ASN A 137 -24.32 -10.29 -2.63
C ASN A 137 -23.51 -9.03 -2.98
N THR A 138 -22.26 -8.99 -2.56
CA THR A 138 -21.28 -7.92 -2.79
C THR A 138 -20.27 -8.39 -3.82
N PRO A 139 -20.08 -7.67 -4.95
CA PRO A 139 -19.03 -7.97 -5.91
C PRO A 139 -17.64 -7.97 -5.25
N SER A 140 -16.67 -8.68 -5.83
CA SER A 140 -15.29 -8.63 -5.35
C SER A 140 -14.73 -7.21 -5.38
N MET A 141 -13.75 -6.92 -4.52
CA MET A 141 -13.06 -5.63 -4.54
C MET A 141 -12.49 -5.33 -5.93
N GLN A 142 -11.88 -6.33 -6.59
CA GLN A 142 -11.41 -6.25 -7.97
C GLN A 142 -12.52 -5.75 -8.91
N ASN A 143 -13.71 -6.37 -8.90
CA ASN A 143 -14.82 -5.93 -9.75
C ASN A 143 -15.29 -4.52 -9.42
N GLN A 144 -15.36 -4.16 -8.14
CA GLN A 144 -15.76 -2.82 -7.72
C GLN A 144 -14.77 -1.74 -8.21
N VAL A 145 -13.46 -1.95 -8.04
CA VAL A 145 -12.46 -0.95 -8.43
C VAL A 145 -12.37 -0.79 -9.95
N PHE A 146 -12.51 -1.87 -10.73
CA PHE A 146 -12.56 -1.76 -12.20
C PHE A 146 -13.84 -1.10 -12.70
N ALA A 147 -14.98 -1.35 -12.05
CA ALA A 147 -16.21 -0.63 -12.36
C ALA A 147 -16.06 0.88 -12.14
N LEU A 148 -15.32 1.31 -11.10
CA LEU A 148 -15.02 2.72 -10.86
C LEU A 148 -14.06 3.30 -11.91
N VAL A 149 -13.00 2.57 -12.28
CA VAL A 149 -12.09 2.97 -13.35
C VAL A 149 -12.85 3.21 -14.66
N ASP A 150 -13.67 2.24 -15.07
CA ASP A 150 -14.44 2.30 -16.32
C ASP A 150 -15.48 3.43 -16.27
N LYS A 151 -16.16 3.60 -15.12
CA LYS A 151 -17.10 4.71 -14.87
C LYS A 151 -16.44 6.06 -15.08
N TYR A 152 -15.25 6.29 -14.52
CA TYR A 152 -14.59 7.59 -14.65
C TYR A 152 -13.98 7.80 -16.03
N GLN A 153 -13.39 6.77 -16.62
CA GLN A 153 -12.83 6.84 -17.96
C GLN A 153 -13.88 7.25 -19.00
N ALA A 154 -15.12 6.81 -18.84
CA ALA A 154 -16.25 7.15 -19.72
C ALA A 154 -16.98 8.45 -19.33
N SER A 155 -16.53 9.17 -18.29
CA SER A 155 -17.22 10.36 -17.77
C SER A 155 -16.76 11.67 -18.44
N GLU A 156 -17.41 12.78 -18.10
CA GLU A 156 -16.97 14.14 -18.49
C GLU A 156 -15.65 14.57 -17.81
N LYS A 157 -15.17 13.78 -16.82
CA LYS A 157 -13.92 13.99 -16.09
C LYS A 157 -13.05 12.74 -16.21
N PRO A 158 -12.56 12.39 -17.42
CA PRO A 158 -11.84 11.14 -17.64
C PRO A 158 -10.52 11.12 -16.86
N ILE A 159 -10.06 9.90 -16.53
CA ILE A 159 -8.79 9.70 -15.85
C ILE A 159 -7.66 10.06 -16.82
N ASP A 160 -6.90 11.10 -16.50
CA ASP A 160 -5.62 11.38 -17.16
C ASP A 160 -4.51 10.54 -16.51
N THR A 161 -4.46 10.58 -15.18
CA THR A 161 -3.48 9.86 -14.38
C THR A 161 -4.16 9.21 -13.17
N LEU A 162 -3.83 7.95 -12.89
CA LEU A 162 -4.29 7.21 -11.72
C LEU A 162 -3.16 6.98 -10.73
N TYR A 163 -3.27 7.55 -9.54
CA TYR A 163 -2.40 7.22 -8.42
C TYR A 163 -3.01 6.13 -7.55
N ILE A 164 -2.19 5.16 -7.16
CA ILE A 164 -2.60 3.98 -6.42
C ILE A 164 -1.76 3.89 -5.14
N THR A 165 -2.40 3.87 -3.97
CA THR A 165 -1.67 3.90 -2.69
C THR A 165 -2.34 3.01 -1.65
N GLY A 166 -1.55 2.58 -0.68
CA GLY A 166 -2.05 1.93 0.51
C GLY A 166 -0.97 1.83 1.58
N HIS A 167 -1.42 1.65 2.81
CA HIS A 167 -0.56 1.40 3.97
C HIS A 167 -0.83 -0.01 4.51
N SER A 168 0.21 -0.72 4.99
CA SER A 168 0.05 -2.07 5.56
C SER A 168 -0.60 -3.04 4.57
N LEU A 169 -1.62 -3.81 4.97
CA LEU A 169 -2.47 -4.61 4.08
C LEU A 169 -2.94 -3.84 2.84
N GLY A 170 -3.30 -2.56 2.98
CA GLY A 170 -3.76 -1.73 1.86
C GLY A 170 -2.70 -1.58 0.78
N SER A 171 -1.42 -1.58 1.15
CA SER A 171 -0.32 -1.55 0.18
C SER A 171 -0.22 -2.84 -0.64
N THR A 172 -0.62 -3.98 -0.08
CA THR A 172 -0.65 -5.25 -0.79
C THR A 172 -1.80 -5.27 -1.78
N LEU A 173 -3.00 -4.85 -1.34
CA LEU A 173 -4.17 -4.73 -2.20
C LEU A 173 -3.94 -3.75 -3.35
N SER A 174 -3.32 -2.60 -3.07
CA SER A 174 -2.95 -1.62 -4.07
C SER A 174 -1.88 -2.15 -5.05
N THR A 175 -0.98 -3.03 -4.59
CA THR A 175 0.00 -3.72 -5.45
C THR A 175 -0.69 -4.69 -6.40
N PHE A 176 -1.67 -5.47 -5.95
CA PHE A 176 -2.48 -6.32 -6.85
C PHE A 176 -3.20 -5.48 -7.90
N PHE A 177 -3.87 -4.41 -7.47
CA PHE A 177 -4.58 -3.52 -8.38
C PHE A 177 -3.63 -2.83 -9.37
N THR A 178 -2.42 -2.45 -8.95
CA THR A 178 -1.42 -1.85 -9.86
C THR A 178 -0.98 -2.83 -10.94
N LEU A 179 -0.74 -4.11 -10.59
CA LEU A 179 -0.46 -5.14 -11.60
C LEU A 179 -1.66 -5.31 -12.52
N ASP A 180 -2.86 -5.42 -11.94
CA ASP A 180 -4.07 -5.66 -12.72
C ASP A 180 -4.39 -4.51 -13.68
N MET A 181 -4.18 -3.26 -13.27
CA MET A 181 -4.31 -2.09 -14.15
C MET A 181 -3.35 -2.17 -15.35
N ALA A 182 -2.10 -2.57 -15.12
CA ALA A 182 -1.13 -2.71 -16.19
C ALA A 182 -1.49 -3.83 -17.19
N LEU A 183 -2.23 -4.84 -16.74
CA LEU A 183 -2.66 -5.97 -17.57
C LEU A 183 -4.01 -5.71 -18.27
N SER A 184 -4.94 -5.12 -17.55
CA SER A 184 -6.35 -5.03 -17.92
C SER A 184 -6.72 -3.67 -18.53
N ARG A 185 -6.00 -2.60 -18.20
CA ARG A 185 -6.20 -1.23 -18.71
C ARG A 185 -4.85 -0.54 -18.99
N PRO A 186 -4.00 -1.11 -19.86
CA PRO A 186 -2.61 -0.64 -20.07
C PRO A 186 -2.51 0.80 -20.59
N ASP A 187 -3.57 1.32 -21.22
CA ASP A 187 -3.62 2.69 -21.76
C ASP A 187 -3.81 3.76 -20.67
N ILE A 188 -4.21 3.38 -19.45
CA ILE A 188 -4.37 4.31 -18.32
C ILE A 188 -3.03 4.46 -17.61
N LYS A 189 -2.46 5.66 -17.65
CA LYS A 189 -1.24 5.99 -16.91
C LYS A 189 -1.48 5.84 -15.42
N SER A 190 -0.77 4.91 -14.79
CA SER A 190 -0.85 4.68 -13.34
C SER A 190 0.51 4.75 -12.65
N ALA A 191 0.52 5.19 -11.40
CA ALA A 191 1.71 5.21 -10.56
C ALA A 191 1.38 4.86 -9.09
N SER A 192 2.27 4.16 -8.40
CA SER A 192 1.97 3.67 -7.05
C SER A 192 3.07 3.94 -6.02
N TYR A 193 2.70 4.61 -4.92
CA TYR A 193 3.57 4.75 -3.76
C TYR A 193 2.88 4.08 -2.58
N ASN A 194 3.58 3.15 -1.94
CA ASN A 194 3.03 2.25 -0.94
C ASN A 194 3.81 2.33 0.35
N TYR A 195 3.11 2.30 1.48
CA TYR A 195 3.70 2.52 2.81
C TYR A 195 3.64 1.23 3.63
N ALA A 196 4.75 0.92 4.29
CA ALA A 196 4.82 -0.22 5.21
C ALA A 196 4.41 -1.55 4.56
N SER A 197 4.87 -1.77 3.32
CA SER A 197 4.35 -2.83 2.46
C SER A 197 4.91 -4.22 2.77
N PRO A 198 4.06 -5.21 3.13
CA PRO A 198 4.41 -6.63 3.22
C PRO A 198 5.04 -7.17 1.93
N ARG A 199 5.58 -8.39 2.00
CA ARG A 199 5.84 -9.15 0.77
C ARG A 199 4.51 -9.63 0.18
N VAL A 200 4.42 -9.61 -1.14
CA VAL A 200 3.12 -9.80 -1.83
C VAL A 200 3.06 -11.15 -2.55
N GLY A 201 4.16 -11.57 -3.16
CA GLY A 201 4.22 -12.79 -3.95
C GLY A 201 5.63 -13.35 -4.06
N ASN A 202 5.74 -14.43 -4.82
CA ASN A 202 7.01 -15.12 -5.03
C ASN A 202 7.92 -14.38 -6.03
N GLN A 203 9.10 -14.96 -6.31
CA GLN A 203 10.04 -14.39 -7.27
C GLN A 203 9.43 -14.20 -8.67
N ALA A 204 8.66 -15.18 -9.16
CA ALA A 204 7.98 -15.09 -10.46
C ALA A 204 6.96 -13.93 -10.51
N PHE A 205 6.25 -13.66 -9.40
CA PHE A 205 5.41 -12.47 -9.27
C PHE A 205 6.23 -11.18 -9.40
N VAL A 206 7.35 -11.06 -8.68
CA VAL A 206 8.19 -9.85 -8.73
C VAL A 206 8.76 -9.62 -10.13
N GLU A 207 9.27 -10.66 -10.77
CA GLU A 207 9.82 -10.57 -12.13
C GLU A 207 8.76 -10.17 -13.15
N PHE A 208 7.58 -10.80 -13.11
CA PHE A 208 6.47 -10.45 -13.99
C PHE A 208 5.96 -9.03 -13.71
N TYR A 209 5.86 -8.63 -12.44
CA TYR A 209 5.47 -7.27 -12.06
C TYR A 209 6.44 -6.24 -12.64
N GLN A 210 7.75 -6.48 -12.50
CA GLN A 210 8.77 -5.56 -13.03
C GLN A 210 8.72 -5.43 -14.55
N GLN A 211 8.30 -6.45 -15.29
CA GLN A 211 8.21 -6.40 -16.76
C GLN A 211 7.12 -5.45 -17.27
N GLN A 212 6.16 -5.07 -16.44
CA GLN A 212 5.06 -4.20 -16.86
C GLN A 212 5.54 -2.79 -17.21
N ALA A 213 4.96 -2.18 -18.26
CA ALA A 213 5.40 -0.89 -18.77
C ALA A 213 5.49 0.22 -17.71
N PRO A 214 4.52 0.40 -16.78
CA PRO A 214 4.64 1.40 -15.72
C PRO A 214 5.85 1.20 -14.81
N GLN A 215 6.34 -0.03 -14.64
CA GLN A 215 7.45 -0.36 -13.74
C GLN A 215 8.83 -0.05 -14.33
N GLN A 216 8.90 0.09 -15.66
CA GLN A 216 10.11 0.45 -16.39
C GLN A 216 10.41 1.96 -16.33
N ASN A 217 9.42 2.80 -16.02
CA ASN A 217 9.57 4.25 -15.96
C ASN A 217 9.70 4.76 -14.51
N PRO A 218 10.76 5.51 -14.15
CA PRO A 218 10.92 6.15 -12.83
C PRO A 218 9.72 6.93 -12.32
N GLU A 219 8.99 7.59 -13.22
CA GLU A 219 7.86 8.43 -12.83
C GLU A 219 6.59 7.63 -12.50
N THR A 220 6.50 6.36 -12.90
CA THR A 220 5.29 5.54 -12.73
C THR A 220 5.53 4.26 -11.93
N ARG A 221 6.79 3.86 -11.73
CA ARG A 221 7.12 2.62 -11.02
C ARG A 221 6.57 2.62 -9.60
N THR A 222 6.33 1.43 -9.07
CA THR A 222 5.92 1.25 -7.69
C THR A 222 7.09 1.53 -6.76
N ILE A 223 6.90 2.45 -5.81
CA ILE A 223 7.87 2.78 -4.77
C ILE A 223 7.34 2.35 -3.42
N ARG A 224 8.13 1.57 -2.67
CA ARG A 224 7.81 1.19 -1.29
C ARG A 224 8.51 2.12 -0.30
N ILE A 225 7.75 2.82 0.53
CA ILE A 225 8.27 3.56 1.67
C ILE A 225 8.28 2.62 2.87
N GLN A 226 9.46 2.34 3.41
CA GLN A 226 9.65 1.32 4.44
C GLN A 226 10.41 1.87 5.64
N ASN A 227 9.85 1.70 6.84
CA ASN A 227 10.57 1.90 8.08
C ASN A 227 11.49 0.71 8.34
N VAL A 228 12.76 0.97 8.60
CA VAL A 228 13.77 -0.06 8.88
C VAL A 228 13.43 -0.89 10.13
N TYR A 229 12.73 -0.30 11.10
CA TYR A 229 12.34 -0.98 12.35
C TYR A 229 10.93 -1.58 12.33
N ASP A 230 10.21 -1.45 11.22
CA ASP A 230 8.89 -2.03 11.05
C ASP A 230 8.99 -3.49 10.59
N LYS A 231 8.23 -4.37 11.25
CA LYS A 231 8.24 -5.82 11.02
C LYS A 231 7.20 -6.28 10.02
N VAL A 232 6.15 -5.51 9.79
CA VAL A 232 5.10 -5.89 8.82
C VAL A 232 5.62 -6.01 7.39
N PRO A 233 6.49 -5.11 6.88
CA PRO A 233 7.11 -5.31 5.57
C PRO A 233 7.85 -6.63 5.46
N CYS A 234 8.38 -7.11 6.58
CA CYS A 234 9.24 -8.26 6.61
C CYS A 234 8.48 -9.61 6.66
N VAL A 235 7.15 -9.61 6.60
CA VAL A 235 6.29 -10.79 6.39
C VAL A 235 5.47 -10.68 5.10
N PRO A 236 4.99 -11.80 4.53
CA PRO A 236 5.45 -13.18 4.74
C PRO A 236 6.95 -13.37 4.58
N PHE A 237 7.51 -14.45 5.14
CA PHE A 237 8.96 -14.58 5.22
C PHE A 237 9.60 -14.92 3.87
N LYS A 238 10.81 -14.40 3.64
CA LYS A 238 11.61 -14.76 2.45
C LYS A 238 11.87 -16.27 2.33
N ARG A 239 12.02 -16.96 3.48
CA ARG A 239 12.21 -18.42 3.54
C ARG A 239 11.00 -19.21 3.03
N GLU A 240 9.82 -18.58 2.99
CA GLU A 240 8.58 -19.17 2.46
C GLU A 240 8.42 -18.90 0.95
N GLY A 241 9.41 -18.25 0.32
CA GLY A 241 9.43 -17.98 -1.12
C GLY A 241 8.97 -16.58 -1.52
N TYR A 242 8.50 -15.77 -0.57
CA TYR A 242 8.04 -14.41 -0.83
C TYR A 242 9.17 -13.43 -1.04
N GLN A 243 8.96 -12.48 -1.94
CA GLN A 243 9.94 -11.46 -2.31
C GLN A 243 9.32 -10.06 -2.23
N HIS A 244 10.18 -9.09 -2.00
CA HIS A 244 9.79 -7.68 -2.10
C HIS A 244 9.86 -7.20 -3.55
N LEU A 245 9.00 -6.24 -3.89
CA LEU A 245 9.24 -5.38 -5.05
C LEU A 245 10.55 -4.58 -4.87
N PRO A 246 11.28 -4.33 -5.97
CA PRO A 246 12.68 -3.94 -5.96
C PRO A 246 12.96 -2.52 -5.45
N TYR A 247 12.05 -1.55 -5.62
CA TYR A 247 12.33 -0.14 -5.34
C TYR A 247 11.80 0.25 -3.97
N ALA A 248 12.69 0.71 -3.10
CA ALA A 248 12.33 1.13 -1.75
C ALA A 248 13.00 2.44 -1.33
N TYR A 249 12.25 3.33 -0.72
CA TYR A 249 12.78 4.46 0.03
C TYR A 249 12.71 4.15 1.52
N LEU A 250 13.84 4.29 2.23
CA LEU A 250 13.91 3.97 3.65
C LEU A 250 13.66 5.19 4.52
N VAL A 251 12.71 5.05 5.44
CA VAL A 251 12.62 5.87 6.65
C VAL A 251 13.11 5.04 7.83
N SER A 252 13.44 5.69 8.94
CA SER A 252 13.98 4.96 10.10
C SER A 252 13.56 5.64 11.37
N PHE A 253 12.60 5.01 12.05
CA PHE A 253 12.10 5.46 13.34
C PHE A 253 11.68 4.29 14.20
N TYR A 254 11.81 4.45 15.51
CA TYR A 254 11.40 3.44 16.46
C TYR A 254 10.94 4.06 17.78
N ARG A 255 10.11 3.32 18.51
CA ARG A 255 9.89 3.60 19.93
C ARG A 255 10.95 2.89 20.75
N ASP A 256 11.60 3.62 21.64
CA ASP A 256 12.56 3.05 22.60
C ASP A 256 11.83 2.76 23.92
N ASN A 257 11.56 1.48 24.19
CA ASN A 257 10.83 1.06 25.37
C ASN A 257 11.40 -0.26 25.95
N LEU A 258 10.70 -0.88 26.90
CA LEU A 258 11.15 -2.11 27.56
C LEU A 258 11.28 -3.31 26.59
N MET A 259 10.59 -3.29 25.45
CA MET A 259 10.75 -4.26 24.36
C MET A 259 11.92 -3.90 23.43
N GLY A 260 12.71 -2.89 23.77
CA GLY A 260 13.72 -2.31 22.89
C GLY A 260 13.08 -1.62 21.69
N LYS A 261 13.70 -1.75 20.51
CA LYS A 261 13.25 -1.12 19.26
C LYS A 261 12.17 -1.93 18.53
N PHE A 262 11.53 -2.90 19.19
CA PHE A 262 10.64 -3.90 18.58
C PHE A 262 9.15 -3.59 18.74
N ASP A 263 8.76 -2.36 19.05
CA ASP A 263 7.35 -1.96 19.14
C ASP A 263 6.68 -2.01 17.75
N VAL A 264 6.02 -3.13 17.44
CA VAL A 264 5.39 -3.36 16.13
C VAL A 264 4.34 -2.29 15.84
N ILE A 265 3.52 -1.95 16.81
CA ILE A 265 2.39 -1.04 16.64
C ILE A 265 2.89 0.36 16.28
N ASP A 266 3.81 0.92 17.09
CA ASP A 266 4.26 2.29 16.91
C ASP A 266 5.25 2.42 15.73
N ASN A 267 6.07 1.40 15.47
CA ASN A 267 6.98 1.38 14.31
C ASN A 267 6.23 1.22 12.99
N HIS A 268 5.04 0.62 13.02
CA HIS A 268 4.17 0.44 11.86
C HIS A 268 3.13 1.57 11.70
N HIS A 269 3.04 2.51 12.64
CA HIS A 269 1.91 3.44 12.64
C HIS A 269 2.00 4.48 11.51
N ARG A 270 0.92 4.59 10.71
CA ARG A 270 0.79 5.50 9.55
C ARG A 270 1.16 6.96 9.83
N LYS A 271 0.80 7.48 11.02
CA LYS A 271 1.14 8.86 11.43
C LYS A 271 2.64 9.03 11.63
N ASN A 272 3.34 8.02 12.18
CA ASN A 272 4.80 8.08 12.37
C ASN A 272 5.54 8.01 11.04
N TYR A 273 5.06 7.15 10.12
CA TYR A 273 5.50 7.16 8.73
C TYR A 273 5.39 8.55 8.11
N LYS A 274 4.20 9.17 8.15
CA LYS A 274 3.99 10.54 7.61
C LYS A 274 4.92 11.57 8.24
N THR A 275 5.02 11.56 9.58
CA THR A 275 5.84 12.52 10.34
C THR A 275 7.32 12.43 9.98
N VAL A 276 7.87 11.23 9.87
CA VAL A 276 9.29 11.01 9.58
C VAL A 276 9.57 11.22 8.09
N PHE A 277 8.66 10.80 7.23
CA PHE A 277 8.78 10.95 5.80
C PHE A 277 8.77 12.43 5.38
N ASN A 278 7.82 13.24 5.87
CA ASN A 278 7.78 14.67 5.58
C ASN A 278 9.07 15.39 6.03
N CYS A 279 9.53 15.08 7.24
CA CYS A 279 10.81 15.59 7.75
C CYS A 279 12.00 15.21 6.87
N ALA A 280 12.01 13.99 6.31
CA ALA A 280 13.07 13.55 5.42
C ALA A 280 13.04 14.28 4.07
N LEU A 281 11.85 14.59 3.53
CA LEU A 281 11.68 15.35 2.29
C LEU A 281 12.11 16.81 2.42
N GLU A 282 11.98 17.39 3.61
CA GLU A 282 12.40 18.77 3.90
C GLU A 282 13.90 18.88 4.27
N SER A 283 14.55 17.75 4.55
CA SER A 283 15.94 17.68 5.01
C SER A 283 16.92 17.64 3.85
N GLU A 284 17.97 18.46 3.91
CA GLU A 284 19.08 18.43 2.94
C GLU A 284 19.80 17.06 2.90
N SER A 285 19.77 16.32 4.01
CA SER A 285 20.40 15.01 4.10
C SER A 285 19.55 13.89 3.47
N GLY A 286 18.29 14.17 3.11
CA GLY A 286 17.35 13.17 2.58
C GLY A 286 16.92 12.11 3.60
N PHE A 287 17.10 12.38 4.90
CA PHE A 287 16.58 11.57 5.99
C PHE A 287 16.26 12.45 7.20
N CYS A 288 15.44 11.93 8.11
CA CYS A 288 15.03 12.63 9.33
C CYS A 288 15.79 12.11 10.55
N GLU A 289 16.46 12.99 11.30
CA GLU A 289 17.04 12.69 12.61
C GLU A 289 16.48 13.62 13.67
N ARG A 290 15.60 13.08 14.51
CA ARG A 290 14.97 13.82 15.61
C ARG A 290 14.29 12.90 16.59
N THR A 291 14.01 13.42 17.77
CA THR A 291 13.00 12.87 18.68
C THR A 291 11.70 13.64 18.47
N PHE A 292 10.56 12.95 18.47
CA PHE A 292 9.26 13.59 18.32
C PHE A 292 8.19 12.90 19.16
N ASP A 293 7.20 13.68 19.60
CA ASP A 293 6.04 13.16 20.31
C ASP A 293 5.02 12.59 19.31
N TYR A 294 4.51 11.40 19.60
CA TYR A 294 3.54 10.71 18.75
C TYR A 294 2.13 10.74 19.36
N ASP A 295 1.99 10.43 20.66
CA ASP A 295 0.69 10.42 21.34
C ASP A 295 0.86 10.47 22.87
N GLN A 296 0.23 11.45 23.53
CA GLN A 296 0.14 11.57 25.00
C GLN A 296 1.44 11.24 25.78
N GLY A 297 2.57 11.82 25.35
CA GLY A 297 3.87 11.64 26.02
C GLY A 297 4.68 10.42 25.57
N LYS A 298 4.19 9.65 24.59
CA LYS A 298 5.00 8.65 23.88
C LYS A 298 5.94 9.34 22.90
N THR A 299 7.24 9.12 23.08
CA THR A 299 8.30 9.64 22.22
C THR A 299 8.78 8.58 21.22
N MET A 300 9.02 9.03 20.00
CA MET A 300 9.63 8.26 18.93
C MET A 300 11.01 8.84 18.62
N LYS A 301 11.95 7.98 18.21
CA LYS A 301 13.28 8.39 17.76
C LYS A 301 13.45 8.06 16.29
N SER A 302 13.77 9.07 15.48
CA SER A 302 14.16 8.94 14.09
C SER A 302 15.68 9.08 13.97
N VAL A 303 16.31 8.19 13.19
CA VAL A 303 17.77 8.16 12.97
C VAL A 303 18.06 7.89 11.50
N LYS A 304 19.29 8.14 11.04
CA LYS A 304 19.73 7.74 9.70
C LYS A 304 19.36 6.27 9.38
N PRO A 305 18.66 6.00 8.27
CA PRO A 305 18.34 4.63 7.87
C PRO A 305 19.61 3.80 7.56
N ASP A 306 19.63 2.56 8.04
CA ASP A 306 20.65 1.57 7.71
C ASP A 306 20.03 0.38 6.95
N PRO A 307 20.22 0.31 5.61
CA PRO A 307 19.70 -0.78 4.79
C PRO A 307 20.15 -2.17 5.23
N SER A 308 21.30 -2.28 5.92
CA SER A 308 21.82 -3.57 6.37
C SER A 308 20.97 -4.21 7.48
N THR A 309 20.14 -3.41 8.15
CA THR A 309 19.32 -3.85 9.29
C THR A 309 17.86 -4.18 8.92
N VAL A 310 17.49 -3.95 7.66
CA VAL A 310 16.14 -4.27 7.16
C VAL A 310 15.88 -5.76 7.29
N CYS A 311 14.86 -6.13 8.07
CA CYS A 311 14.43 -7.51 8.31
C CYS A 311 15.48 -8.45 8.95
N THR A 312 16.54 -7.94 9.61
CA THR A 312 17.63 -8.79 10.17
C THR A 312 17.41 -9.29 11.60
N TYR A 313 16.43 -8.74 12.31
CA TYR A 313 16.16 -9.07 13.72
C TYR A 313 14.80 -9.74 13.88
N TRP A 314 14.65 -10.94 13.33
CA TRP A 314 13.51 -11.81 13.61
C TRP A 314 13.88 -12.81 14.70
#